data_AF-A0A212LHL1-F1
#
_entry.id   AF-A0A212LHL1-F1
#
_cell.length_a   1.000
_cell.length_b   1.000
_cell.length_c   1.000
_cell.angle_alpha   90.00
_cell.angle_beta   90.00
_cell.angle_gamma   90.00
#
_symmetry.space_group_name_H-M   'P 1'
#
loop_
_entity.id
_entity.type
_entity.pdbx_description
1 polymer ?
#
loop_
_entity_poly.entity_id
_entity_poly.type
_entity_poly.pdbx_seq_one_letter_code
_entity_poly.pdbx_strand_id
1 'polypeptide(L)' 'MGLNIRSEEVNRLATQLAEQRKVTKTEAVRLALANELARKAEEKSLWEKIAPIRASIAAAPKTGLPADKAFFDEINGDY' A
#
# COMPACT_ATOMS: atom_id res chain seq x y z
N MET A 1 -22.61 -9.57 -21.41
CA MET A 1 -21.62 -10.46 -22.07
C MET A 1 -20.80 -11.15 -21.01
N GLY A 2 -20.46 -12.43 -21.19
CA GLY A 2 -19.67 -13.21 -20.22
C GLY A 2 -18.20 -13.31 -20.63
N LEU A 3 -17.30 -13.28 -19.65
CA LEU A 3 -15.88 -13.54 -19.86
C LEU A 3 -15.66 -15.06 -20.01
N ASN A 4 -15.20 -15.51 -21.18
CA ASN A 4 -14.87 -16.92 -21.41
C ASN A 4 -13.36 -17.11 -21.35
N ILE A 5 -12.87 -17.76 -20.30
CA ILE A 5 -11.44 -18.03 -20.09
C ILE A 5 -11.18 -19.51 -20.33
N ARG A 6 -10.40 -19.81 -21.38
CA ARG A 6 -9.95 -21.18 -21.72
C ARG A 6 -8.53 -21.44 -21.23
N SER A 7 -8.32 -21.29 -19.92
CA SER A 7 -7.04 -21.57 -19.27
C SER A 7 -7.28 -22.52 -18.09
N GLU A 8 -6.57 -23.65 -18.12
CA GLU A 8 -6.61 -24.65 -17.06
C GLU A 8 -6.07 -24.09 -15.74
N GLU A 9 -5.01 -23.28 -15.82
CA GLU A 9 -4.41 -22.60 -14.67
C GLU A 9 -5.41 -21.64 -14.00
N VAL A 10 -6.10 -20.82 -14.78
CA VAL A 10 -7.10 -19.88 -14.23
C VAL A 10 -8.26 -20.64 -13.58
N ASN A 11 -8.71 -21.74 -14.18
CA ASN A 11 -9.75 -22.59 -13.58
C ASN A 11 -9.28 -23.21 -12.26
N ARG A 12 -8.03 -23.66 -12.17
CA ARG A 12 -7.43 -24.18 -10.93
C ARG A 12 -7.40 -23.10 -9.84
N LEU A 13 -6.90 -21.91 -10.17
CA LEU A 13 -6.85 -20.77 -9.23
C LEU A 13 -8.24 -20.34 -8.77
N ALA A 14 -9.19 -20.22 -9.69
CA ALA A 14 -10.57 -19.88 -9.37
C ALA A 14 -11.24 -20.93 -8.47
N THR A 15 -10.93 -22.21 -8.68
CA THR A 15 -11.43 -23.32 -7.85
C THR A 15 -10.89 -23.24 -6.43
N GLN A 16 -9.57 -23.10 -6.27
CA GLN A 16 -8.94 -22.98 -4.94
C GLN A 16 -9.48 -21.78 -4.16
N LEU A 17 -9.61 -20.62 -4.82
CA LEU A 17 -10.14 -19.42 -4.16
C LEU A 17 -11.63 -19.58 -3.80
N ALA A 18 -12.42 -20.22 -4.66
CA ALA A 18 -13.82 -20.52 -4.41
C ALA A 18 -13.99 -21.42 -3.19
N GLU A 19 -13.18 -22.48 -3.06
CA GLU A 19 -13.19 -23.39 -1.91
C GLU A 19 -12.81 -22.68 -0.61
N GLN A 20 -11.72 -21.91 -0.64
CA GLN A 20 -11.26 -21.16 0.54
C GLN A 20 -12.26 -20.12 1.02
N ARG A 21 -12.98 -19.48 0.08
CA ARG A 21 -13.96 -18.43 0.39
C ARG A 21 -15.39 -18.95 0.50
N LYS A 22 -15.63 -20.23 0.22
CA LYS A 22 -16.96 -20.88 0.17
C LYS A 22 -17.94 -20.15 -0.75
N VAL A 23 -17.47 -19.76 -1.94
CA VAL A 23 -18.26 -19.06 -2.97
C VAL A 23 -18.18 -19.80 -4.30
N THR A 24 -18.93 -19.35 -5.31
CA THR A 24 -18.83 -19.91 -6.67
C THR A 24 -17.52 -19.50 -7.34
N LYS A 25 -17.07 -20.23 -8.37
CA LYS A 25 -15.86 -19.87 -9.15
C LYS A 25 -15.98 -18.46 -9.77
N THR A 26 -17.17 -18.12 -10.26
CA THR A 26 -17.44 -16.78 -10.82
C THR A 26 -17.31 -15.70 -9.75
N GLU A 27 -17.86 -15.93 -8.55
CA GLU A 27 -17.72 -14.98 -7.45
C GLU A 27 -16.28 -14.88 -6.94
N ALA A 28 -15.54 -15.99 -6.91
CA ALA A 28 -14.12 -15.99 -6.58
C ALA A 28 -13.30 -15.14 -7.56
N VAL A 29 -13.56 -15.27 -8.87
CA VAL A 29 -12.91 -14.44 -9.90
C VAL A 29 -13.30 -12.97 -9.73
N ARG A 30 -14.59 -12.67 -9.51
CA ARG A 30 -15.05 -11.29 -9.26
C ARG A 30 -14.35 -10.67 -8.05
N LEU A 31 -14.25 -11.40 -6.94
CA LEU A 31 -13.57 -10.96 -5.72
C LEU A 31 -12.06 -10.75 -5.96
N ALA A 32 -11.40 -11.66 -6.67
CA ALA A 32 -9.98 -11.52 -6.98
C ALA A 32 -9.70 -10.24 -7.78
N LEU A 33 -10.50 -9.98 -8.83
CA LEU A 33 -10.38 -8.78 -9.67
C LEU A 33 -10.68 -7.50 -8.87
N ALA A 34 -11.76 -7.49 -8.10
CA ALA A 34 -12.10 -6.35 -7.25
C ALA A 34 -10.99 -6.03 -6.24
N ASN A 35 -10.44 -7.05 -5.58
CA ASN A 35 -9.35 -6.87 -4.62
C ASN A 35 -8.06 -6.37 -5.27
N GLU A 36 -7.74 -6.81 -6.48
CA GLU A 36 -6.55 -6.32 -7.20
C GLU A 36 -6.71 -4.87 -7.64
N LEU A 37 -7.89 -4.51 -8.14
CA LEU A 37 -8.21 -3.11 -8.46
C LEU A 37 -8.18 -2.23 -7.21
N ALA A 38 -8.71 -2.73 -6.08
CA ALA A 38 -8.64 -2.03 -4.80
C ALA A 38 -7.20 -1.85 -4.34
N ARG A 39 -6.37 -2.89 -4.38
CA ARG A 39 -4.93 -2.79 -4.03
C ARG A 39 -4.19 -1.74 -4.86
N LYS A 40 -4.48 -1.67 -6.16
CA LYS A 40 -3.88 -0.66 -7.05
C LYS A 40 -4.44 0.74 -6.81
N ALA A 41 -5.73 0.86 -6.51
CA ALA A 41 -6.35 2.15 -6.18
C ALA A 41 -5.93 2.67 -4.80
N GLU A 42 -5.69 1.76 -3.85
CA GLU A 42 -5.24 2.03 -2.48
C GLU A 42 -3.72 2.09 -2.35
N GLU A 43 -2.98 2.02 -3.47
CA GLU A 43 -1.55 2.29 -3.50
C GLU A 43 -1.34 3.79 -3.30
N LYS A 44 -1.61 4.23 -2.06
CA LYS A 44 -1.34 5.58 -1.57
C LYS A 44 0.07 5.92 -2.02
N SER A 45 0.18 7.04 -2.70
CA SER A 45 1.48 7.59 -3.05
C SER A 45 2.35 7.64 -1.81
N LEU A 46 3.67 7.55 -1.98
CA LEU A 46 4.59 7.72 -0.86
C LEU A 46 4.27 9.00 -0.06
N TRP A 47 3.85 10.05 -0.78
CA TRP A 47 3.42 11.32 -0.21
C TRP A 47 2.22 11.23 0.76
N GLU A 48 1.21 10.44 0.41
CA GLU A 48 0.04 10.19 1.26
C GLU A 48 0.38 9.28 2.44
N LYS A 49 1.28 8.30 2.23
CA LYS A 49 1.75 7.41 3.31
C LYS A 49 2.49 8.19 4.39
N ILE A 50 3.31 9.19 4.02
CA ILE A 50 4.07 10.02 4.97
C ILE A 50 3.30 11.23 5.50
N ALA A 51 2.06 11.48 5.04
CA ALA A 51 1.27 12.63 5.46
C ALA A 51 1.10 12.74 6.99
N PRO A 52 0.85 11.64 7.75
CA PRO A 52 0.77 11.72 9.22
C PRO A 52 2.09 12.15 9.87
N ILE A 53 3.22 11.68 9.38
CA ILE A 53 4.55 12.05 9.88
C ILE A 53 4.82 13.54 9.62
N ARG A 54 4.53 13.99 8.39
CA ARG A 54 4.68 15.40 8.01
C ARG A 54 3.77 16.30 8.85
N ALA A 55 2.54 15.89 9.13
CA ALA A 55 1.63 16.61 10.01
C ALA A 55 2.17 16.70 11.44
N SER A 56 2.72 15.61 11.97
CA SER A 56 3.36 15.60 13.30
C SER A 56 4.55 16.55 13.39
N ILE A 57 5.40 16.59 12.36
CA ILE A 57 6.55 17.50 12.29
C ILE A 57 6.07 18.95 12.17
N ALA A 58 5.06 19.23 11.35
CA ALA A 58 4.52 20.57 11.17
C ALA A 58 3.79 21.10 12.42
N ALA A 59 3.22 20.22 13.24
CA ALA A 59 2.59 20.58 14.51
C ALA A 59 3.59 20.90 15.63
N ALA A 60 4.85 20.50 15.49
CA ALA A 60 5.88 20.79 16.49
C ALA A 60 6.20 22.31 16.50
N PRO A 61 6.29 22.94 17.69
CA PRO A 61 6.64 24.35 17.79
C PRO A 61 8.06 24.57 17.26
N LYS A 62 8.27 25.67 16.55
CA LYS A 62 9.61 26.07 16.11
C LYS A 62 10.45 26.38 17.33
N THR A 63 11.59 25.71 17.45
CA THR A 63 12.55 25.91 18.56
C THR A 63 13.33 27.21 18.40
N GLY A 64 13.42 27.76 17.19
CA GLY A 64 14.21 28.95 16.87
C GLY A 64 15.72 28.71 16.89
N LEU A 65 16.17 27.47 17.15
CA LEU A 65 17.57 27.08 17.13
C LEU A 65 18.05 26.94 15.68
N PRO A 66 19.26 27.43 15.34
CA PRO A 66 19.84 27.21 14.03
C PRO A 66 20.22 25.72 13.89
N ALA A 67 19.66 25.07 12.88
CA ALA A 67 20.12 23.75 12.44
C ALA A 67 21.25 23.94 11.42
N ASP A 68 22.36 24.50 11.88
CA ASP A 68 23.53 24.80 11.05
C ASP A 68 24.54 23.65 11.08
N LYS A 69 25.70 23.86 10.44
CA LYS A 69 26.73 22.83 10.34
C LYS A 69 27.21 22.36 11.72
N ALA A 70 27.42 23.27 12.67
CA ALA A 70 27.90 22.94 14.01
C ALA A 70 26.90 22.03 14.75
N PHE A 71 25.59 22.27 14.59
CA PHE A 71 24.54 21.40 15.12
C PHE A 71 24.61 19.97 14.52
N PHE A 72 24.83 19.84 13.22
CA PHE A 72 24.93 18.52 12.59
C PHE A 72 26.25 17.80 12.88
N ASP A 73 27.36 18.53 13.00
CA ASP A 73 28.67 17.99 13.37
C ASP A 73 28.61 17.38 14.80
N GLU A 74 27.95 18.05 15.75
CA GLU A 74 27.69 17.53 17.11
C GLU A 74 26.88 16.23 17.11
N ILE A 75 25.83 16.14 16.28
CA ILE A 75 24.95 14.95 16.20
C ILE A 75 25.65 13.77 15.53
N ASN A 76 26.47 14.04 14.51
CA ASN A 76 27.15 12.99 13.75
C ASN A 76 28.46 12.52 14.41
N GLY A 77 28.93 13.20 15.46
CA GLY A 77 30.12 12.82 16.21
C GLY A 77 31.44 13.15 15.52
N ASP A 78 31.42 13.98 14.48
CA ASP A 78 32.61 14.50 13.81
C ASP A 78 33.00 15.83 14.49
N TYR A 79 34.02 15.77 15.36
CA TYR A 79 34.69 16.94 15.95
C TYR A 79 35.97 17.28 15.20
#